data_AF-A0A2E9ZPQ0-F1
#
_entry.id   AF-A0A2E9ZPQ0-F1
#
_cell.length_a   1.000
_cell.length_b   1.000
_cell.length_c   1.000
_cell.angle_alpha   90.00
_cell.angle_beta   90.00
_cell.angle_gamma   90.00
#
_symmetry.space_group_name_H-M   'P 1'
#
loop_
_entity.id
_entity.type
_entity.pdbx_description
1 polymer ?
#
loop_
_entity_poly.entity_id
_entity_poly.type
_entity_poly.pdbx_seq_one_letter_code
_entity_poly.pdbx_strand_id
1 'polypeptide(L)'
;MSLEDKLYPLLSLYERLPQGARNAIGATYRLLPRRIRYGKVYGEFRQLAEESPEWSAAEIAEYHVRELRRTLVNAASYCPFYQRAFAKAGFDPSLLRSTDELANCPLLTKEDIQNNLNDLTSTNIPDSQKLYITTGGSTGVPVGFHLQKGVSRPKEQAFMEANWRRIGYFDKARLALIRGHVTDSRSEGKVISHDATRNWLLLSSYHLTDER
;
A
#
# COMPACT_ATOMS: atom_id res chain seq x y z
N MET A 1 -7.94 -14.01 -0.90
CA MET A 1 -8.50 -12.97 -0.01
C MET A 1 -7.93 -13.18 1.37
N SER A 2 -7.29 -12.15 1.95
CA SER A 2 -6.66 -12.26 3.27
C SER A 2 -7.72 -12.28 4.38
N LEU A 3 -7.35 -12.74 5.59
CA LEU A 3 -8.25 -12.63 6.74
C LEU A 3 -8.53 -11.17 7.10
N GLU A 4 -7.55 -10.28 6.88
CA GLU A 4 -7.70 -8.83 7.09
C GLU A 4 -8.82 -8.25 6.22
N ASP A 5 -8.90 -8.64 4.94
CA ASP A 5 -9.96 -8.15 4.04
C ASP A 5 -11.35 -8.62 4.47
N LYS A 6 -11.45 -9.86 4.97
CA LYS A 6 -12.73 -10.44 5.44
C LYS A 6 -13.24 -9.79 6.72
N LEU A 7 -12.32 -9.37 7.59
CA LEU A 7 -12.65 -8.74 8.87
C LEU A 7 -12.82 -7.22 8.75
N TYR A 8 -12.36 -6.61 7.66
CA TYR A 8 -12.44 -5.17 7.45
C TYR A 8 -13.86 -4.57 7.62
N PRO A 9 -14.96 -5.21 7.15
CA PRO A 9 -16.31 -4.71 7.40
C PRO A 9 -16.70 -4.63 8.89
N LEU A 10 -16.04 -5.41 9.75
CA LEU A 10 -16.27 -5.44 11.20
C LEU A 10 -15.36 -4.47 11.97
N LEU A 11 -14.48 -3.73 11.29
CA LEU A 11 -13.50 -2.86 11.92
C LEU A 11 -14.17 -1.81 12.82
N SER A 12 -15.27 -1.20 12.35
CA SER A 12 -16.01 -0.20 13.13
C SER A 12 -16.61 -0.75 14.42
N LEU A 13 -17.04 -2.02 14.42
CA LEU A 13 -17.54 -2.71 15.61
C LEU A 13 -16.39 -3.05 16.56
N TYR A 14 -15.28 -3.57 16.04
CA TYR A 14 -14.07 -3.85 16.81
C TYR A 14 -13.53 -2.59 17.49
N GLU A 15 -13.56 -1.44 16.82
CA GLU A 15 -13.08 -0.17 17.35
C GLU A 15 -13.90 0.35 18.54
N ARG A 16 -15.19 -0.02 18.64
CA ARG A 16 -16.08 0.36 19.74
C ARG A 16 -15.86 -0.44 21.02
N LEU A 17 -15.10 -1.53 20.95
CA LEU A 17 -14.85 -2.39 22.11
C LEU A 17 -13.92 -1.72 23.14
N PRO A 18 -14.09 -1.98 24.45
CA PRO A 18 -13.14 -1.56 25.48
C PRO A 18 -11.71 -2.04 25.18
N GLN A 19 -10.70 -1.30 25.64
CA GLN A 19 -9.30 -1.59 25.34
C GLN A 19 -8.89 -3.02 25.74
N GLY A 20 -9.37 -3.54 26.87
CA GLY A 20 -9.10 -4.91 27.31
C GLY A 20 -9.59 -5.97 26.32
N ALA A 21 -10.82 -5.80 25.80
CA ALA A 21 -11.38 -6.70 24.79
C ALA A 21 -10.60 -6.62 23.46
N ARG A 22 -10.23 -5.42 23.01
CA ARG A 22 -9.38 -5.24 21.82
C ARG A 22 -8.01 -5.90 22.00
N ASN A 23 -7.40 -5.77 23.18
CA ASN A 23 -6.13 -6.40 23.51
C ASN A 23 -6.22 -7.93 23.48
N ALA A 24 -7.29 -8.52 24.03
CA ALA A 24 -7.52 -9.96 24.01
C ALA A 24 -7.72 -10.48 22.58
N ILE A 25 -8.61 -9.85 21.80
CA ILE A 25 -8.85 -10.21 20.40
C ILE A 25 -7.56 -10.07 19.59
N GLY A 26 -6.84 -8.96 19.75
CA GLY A 26 -5.57 -8.69 19.10
C GLY A 26 -4.50 -9.73 19.46
N ALA A 27 -4.40 -10.13 20.72
CA ALA A 27 -3.47 -11.17 21.16
C ALA A 27 -3.75 -12.51 20.46
N THR A 28 -5.02 -12.94 20.42
CA THR A 28 -5.43 -14.16 19.71
C THR A 28 -5.18 -14.04 18.21
N TYR A 29 -5.52 -12.91 17.61
CA TYR A 29 -5.29 -12.65 16.18
C TYR A 29 -3.81 -12.76 15.81
N ARG A 30 -2.90 -12.26 16.65
CA ARG A 30 -1.44 -12.32 16.39
C ARG A 30 -0.85 -13.73 16.45
N LEU A 31 -1.52 -14.68 17.10
CA LEU A 31 -1.13 -16.09 17.07
C LEU A 31 -1.33 -16.71 15.69
N LEU A 32 -2.20 -16.12 14.86
CA LEU A 32 -2.43 -16.61 13.50
C LEU A 32 -1.18 -16.42 12.63
N PRO A 33 -0.78 -17.46 11.87
CA PRO A 33 0.31 -17.38 10.91
C PRO A 33 0.18 -16.17 9.97
N ARG A 34 1.31 -15.50 9.66
CA ARG A 34 1.36 -14.34 8.74
C ARG A 34 0.68 -14.64 7.39
N ARG A 35 0.86 -15.85 6.85
CA ARG A 35 0.21 -16.31 5.62
C ARG A 35 -1.33 -16.28 5.65
N ILE A 36 -1.93 -16.44 6.83
CA ILE A 36 -3.39 -16.38 7.02
C ILE A 36 -3.82 -14.92 7.17
N ARG A 37 -3.07 -14.14 7.96
CA ARG A 37 -3.37 -12.72 8.21
C ARG A 37 -3.25 -11.86 6.95
N TYR A 38 -2.11 -11.95 6.26
CA TYR A 38 -1.79 -11.11 5.09
C TYR A 38 -2.03 -11.81 3.75
N GLY A 39 -2.28 -13.11 3.75
CA GLY A 39 -2.45 -13.89 2.52
C GLY A 39 -1.13 -14.33 1.87
N LYS A 40 -1.23 -15.07 0.75
CA LYS A 40 -0.08 -15.61 -0.01
C LYS A 40 0.82 -14.51 -0.57
N VAL A 41 0.21 -13.40 -1.02
CA VAL A 41 0.89 -12.28 -1.67
C VAL A 41 1.97 -11.65 -0.80
N TYR A 42 1.77 -11.59 0.53
CA TYR A 42 2.81 -11.12 1.45
C TYR A 42 4.08 -11.99 1.39
N GLY A 43 3.93 -13.32 1.31
CA GLY A 43 5.08 -14.23 1.23
C GLY A 43 5.89 -14.03 -0.04
N GLU A 44 5.19 -13.89 -1.18
CA GLU A 44 5.81 -13.62 -2.48
C GLU A 44 6.61 -12.31 -2.47
N PHE A 45 6.03 -11.21 -1.96
CA PHE A 45 6.74 -9.93 -1.87
C PHE A 45 7.81 -9.89 -0.78
N ARG A 46 7.66 -10.68 0.29
CA ARG A 46 8.70 -10.80 1.32
C ARG A 46 9.94 -11.45 0.75
N GLN A 47 9.78 -12.56 0.03
CA GLN A 47 10.88 -13.27 -0.62
C GLN A 47 11.60 -12.32 -1.60
N LEU A 48 10.84 -11.65 -2.47
CA LEU A 48 11.39 -10.65 -3.38
C LEU A 48 12.19 -9.55 -2.65
N ALA A 49 11.65 -9.01 -1.55
CA ALA A 49 12.30 -7.95 -0.79
C ALA A 49 13.55 -8.41 -0.03
N GLU A 50 13.63 -9.69 0.31
CA GLU A 50 14.79 -10.33 0.96
C GLU A 50 15.88 -10.70 -0.07
N GLU A 51 15.51 -11.11 -1.29
CA GLU A 51 16.45 -11.53 -2.35
C GLU A 51 17.00 -10.37 -3.19
N SER A 52 16.16 -9.37 -3.50
CA SER A 52 16.54 -8.24 -4.37
C SER A 52 17.77 -7.42 -3.95
N PRO A 53 18.17 -7.32 -2.67
CA PRO A 53 19.40 -6.62 -2.30
C PRO A 53 20.68 -7.29 -2.83
N GLU A 54 20.65 -8.60 -3.10
CA GLU A 54 21.80 -9.38 -3.57
C GLU A 54 21.89 -9.42 -5.10
N TRP A 55 20.95 -8.80 -5.80
CA TRP A 55 20.94 -8.77 -7.26
C TRP A 55 22.04 -7.89 -7.84
N SER A 56 22.65 -8.38 -8.92
CA SER A 56 23.52 -7.60 -9.78
C SER A 56 22.75 -6.47 -10.49
N ALA A 57 23.49 -5.48 -10.99
CA ALA A 57 22.90 -4.40 -11.79
C ALA A 57 22.14 -4.92 -13.03
N ALA A 58 22.61 -6.02 -13.63
CA ALA A 58 21.95 -6.63 -14.78
C ALA A 58 20.61 -7.27 -14.41
N GLU A 59 20.55 -8.01 -13.29
CA GLU A 59 19.32 -8.60 -12.77
C GLU A 59 18.29 -7.52 -12.38
N ILE A 60 18.75 -6.43 -11.76
CA ILE A 60 17.90 -5.27 -11.44
C ILE A 60 17.33 -4.65 -12.72
N ALA A 61 18.17 -4.43 -13.74
CA ALA A 61 17.73 -3.84 -15.01
C ALA A 61 16.70 -4.73 -15.73
N GLU A 62 16.95 -6.04 -15.80
CA GLU A 62 16.01 -7.00 -16.39
C GLU A 62 14.68 -7.02 -15.63
N TYR A 63 14.75 -7.05 -14.29
CA TYR A 63 13.57 -7.02 -13.43
C TYR A 63 12.74 -5.75 -13.65
N HIS A 64 13.37 -4.58 -13.69
CA HIS A 64 12.70 -3.31 -13.93
C HIS A 64 11.97 -3.31 -15.27
N VAL A 65 12.63 -3.66 -16.36
CA VAL A 65 12.00 -3.69 -17.70
C VAL A 65 10.83 -4.66 -17.72
N ARG A 66 11.00 -5.87 -17.16
CA ARG A 66 9.94 -6.88 -17.11
C ARG A 66 8.71 -6.39 -16.35
N GLU A 67 8.89 -5.85 -15.14
CA GLU A 67 7.78 -5.40 -14.30
C GLU A 67 7.12 -4.11 -14.82
N LEU A 68 7.91 -3.19 -15.40
CA LEU A 68 7.38 -2.01 -16.08
C LEU A 68 6.53 -2.41 -17.28
N ARG A 69 7.06 -3.27 -18.16
CA ARG A 69 6.32 -3.80 -19.31
C ARG A 69 5.02 -4.45 -18.86
N ARG A 70 5.07 -5.34 -17.86
CA ARG A 70 3.89 -6.00 -17.30
C ARG A 70 2.85 -5.00 -16.78
N THR A 71 3.30 -3.96 -16.08
CA THR A 71 2.43 -2.93 -15.51
C THR A 71 1.79 -2.06 -16.59
N LEU A 72 2.58 -1.58 -17.55
CA LEU A 72 2.11 -0.71 -18.63
C LEU A 72 1.20 -1.45 -19.62
N VAL A 73 1.51 -2.72 -19.94
CA VAL A 73 0.62 -3.57 -20.75
C VAL A 73 -0.72 -3.79 -20.03
N ASN A 74 -0.72 -4.02 -18.72
CA ASN A 74 -1.96 -4.14 -17.95
C ASN A 74 -2.77 -2.83 -18.00
N ALA A 75 -2.12 -1.68 -17.81
CA ALA A 75 -2.74 -0.38 -17.93
C ALA A 75 -3.34 -0.14 -19.34
N ALA A 76 -2.59 -0.45 -20.40
CA ALA A 76 -3.05 -0.37 -21.78
C ALA A 76 -4.21 -1.33 -22.08
N SER A 77 -4.30 -2.46 -21.38
CA SER A 77 -5.35 -3.45 -21.61
C SER A 77 -6.64 -3.11 -20.88
N TYR A 78 -6.55 -2.52 -19.68
CA TYR A 78 -7.67 -2.47 -18.74
C TYR A 78 -7.97 -1.10 -18.13
N CYS A 79 -7.22 -0.05 -18.47
CA CYS A 79 -7.51 1.31 -18.01
C CYS A 79 -7.83 2.21 -19.23
N PRO A 80 -9.09 2.63 -19.41
CA PRO A 80 -9.49 3.48 -20.54
C PRO A 80 -8.66 4.75 -20.73
N PHE A 81 -8.17 5.37 -19.64
CA PHE A 81 -7.29 6.53 -19.72
C PHE A 81 -5.98 6.20 -20.45
N TYR A 82 -5.32 5.11 -20.04
CA TYR A 82 -4.04 4.71 -20.63
C TYR A 82 -4.19 4.18 -22.04
N GLN A 83 -5.30 3.50 -22.37
CA GLN A 83 -5.63 3.14 -23.76
C GLN A 83 -5.58 4.36 -24.68
N ARG A 84 -6.28 5.43 -24.31
CA ARG A 84 -6.31 6.68 -25.09
C ARG A 84 -4.96 7.39 -25.09
N ALA A 85 -4.32 7.50 -23.93
CA ALA A 85 -3.05 8.23 -23.79
C ALA A 85 -1.92 7.56 -24.60
N PHE A 86 -1.80 6.23 -24.51
CA PHE A 86 -0.79 5.48 -25.24
C PHE A 86 -1.06 5.46 -26.74
N ALA A 87 -2.32 5.25 -27.16
CA ALA A 87 -2.68 5.32 -28.58
C ALA A 87 -2.38 6.70 -29.18
N LYS A 88 -2.71 7.78 -28.47
CA LYS A 88 -2.43 9.16 -28.90
C LYS A 88 -0.92 9.43 -29.01
N ALA A 89 -0.12 8.86 -28.10
CA ALA A 89 1.33 9.00 -28.10
C ALA A 89 2.04 8.04 -29.07
N GLY A 90 1.34 7.09 -29.68
CA GLY A 90 1.96 6.00 -30.45
C GLY A 90 2.86 5.10 -29.59
N PHE A 91 2.62 5.05 -28.28
CA PHE A 91 3.43 4.29 -27.33
C PHE A 91 2.86 2.87 -27.16
N ASP A 92 3.58 1.85 -27.63
CA ASP A 92 3.23 0.44 -27.40
C ASP A 92 4.06 -0.13 -26.24
N PRO A 93 3.46 -0.35 -25.05
CA PRO A 93 4.21 -0.85 -23.91
C PRO A 93 4.68 -2.30 -24.09
N SER A 94 4.11 -3.09 -25.01
CA SER A 94 4.56 -4.46 -25.26
C SER A 94 5.96 -4.51 -25.86
N LEU A 95 6.37 -3.43 -26.52
CA LEU A 95 7.66 -3.29 -27.18
C LEU A 95 8.76 -2.73 -26.26
N LEU A 96 8.44 -2.30 -25.03
CA LEU A 96 9.39 -1.66 -24.11
C LEU A 96 10.60 -2.57 -23.83
N ARG A 97 11.83 -2.17 -24.17
CA ARG A 97 13.06 -2.97 -23.95
C ARG A 97 14.01 -2.41 -22.92
N SER A 98 13.92 -1.13 -22.62
CA SER A 98 14.74 -0.46 -21.61
C SER A 98 13.90 0.55 -20.82
N THR A 99 14.42 1.00 -19.68
CA THR A 99 13.80 2.08 -18.91
C THR A 99 13.89 3.43 -19.62
N ASP A 100 14.87 3.62 -20.50
CA ASP A 100 15.09 4.89 -21.20
C ASP A 100 13.96 5.20 -22.19
N GLU A 101 13.34 4.16 -22.75
CA GLU A 101 12.18 4.27 -23.64
C GLU A 101 10.94 4.83 -22.93
N LEU A 102 10.91 4.90 -21.58
CA LEU A 102 9.86 5.60 -20.84
C LEU A 102 9.82 7.11 -21.14
N ALA A 103 10.89 7.69 -21.70
CA ALA A 103 10.86 9.07 -22.19
C ALA A 103 9.77 9.30 -23.26
N ASN A 104 9.34 8.24 -23.96
CA ASN A 104 8.26 8.29 -24.95
C ASN A 104 6.88 7.98 -24.34
N CYS A 105 6.81 7.55 -23.08
CA CYS A 105 5.56 7.30 -22.39
C CYS A 105 4.90 8.64 -22.01
N PRO A 106 3.60 8.83 -22.25
CA PRO A 106 2.91 10.05 -21.85
C PRO A 106 2.96 10.22 -20.33
N LEU A 107 3.24 11.46 -19.90
CA LEU A 107 3.25 11.84 -18.50
C LEU A 107 1.82 11.87 -17.94
N LEU A 108 1.70 11.60 -16.64
CA LEU A 108 0.46 11.67 -15.90
C LEU A 108 0.56 12.81 -14.87
N THR A 109 -0.36 13.76 -14.93
CA THR A 109 -0.41 14.87 -13.98
C THR A 109 -1.32 14.56 -12.79
N LYS A 110 -1.20 15.34 -11.72
CA LYS A 110 -2.13 15.26 -10.57
C LYS A 110 -3.57 15.51 -11.01
N GLU A 111 -3.78 16.49 -11.88
CA GLU A 111 -5.10 16.86 -12.40
C GLU A 111 -5.72 15.74 -13.23
N ASP A 112 -4.92 15.05 -14.06
CA ASP A 112 -5.38 13.86 -14.78
C ASP A 112 -5.97 12.82 -13.83
N ILE A 113 -5.30 12.56 -12.70
CA ILE A 113 -5.78 11.58 -11.71
C ILE A 113 -7.09 12.03 -11.07
N GLN A 114 -7.16 13.29 -10.66
CA GLN A 114 -8.34 13.85 -10.01
C GLN A 114 -9.57 13.85 -10.93
N ASN A 115 -9.37 14.13 -12.22
CA ASN A 115 -10.44 14.25 -13.19
C ASN A 115 -10.81 12.91 -13.89
N ASN A 116 -9.97 11.88 -13.79
CA ASN A 116 -10.13 10.64 -14.55
C ASN A 116 -10.07 9.36 -13.68
N LEU A 117 -10.43 9.42 -12.38
CA LEU A 117 -10.35 8.26 -11.47
C LEU A 117 -10.99 6.98 -12.04
N ASN A 118 -12.18 7.08 -12.63
CA ASN A 118 -12.89 5.93 -13.18
C ASN A 118 -12.13 5.31 -14.36
N ASP A 119 -11.59 6.15 -15.25
CA ASP A 119 -10.86 5.72 -16.45
C ASP A 119 -9.43 5.26 -16.14
N LEU A 120 -8.87 5.69 -15.01
CA LEU A 120 -7.59 5.20 -14.48
C LEU A 120 -7.75 3.90 -13.68
N THR A 121 -8.98 3.58 -13.25
CA THR A 121 -9.26 2.35 -12.50
C THR A 121 -9.39 1.17 -13.46
N SER A 122 -8.63 0.10 -13.18
CA SER A 122 -8.68 -1.12 -14.00
C SER A 122 -10.08 -1.73 -14.05
N THR A 123 -10.55 -2.02 -15.26
CA THR A 123 -11.83 -2.69 -15.54
C THR A 123 -11.77 -4.20 -15.29
N ASN A 124 -10.57 -4.78 -15.21
CA ASN A 124 -10.35 -6.21 -14.95
C ASN A 124 -10.42 -6.57 -13.45
N ILE A 125 -10.54 -5.57 -12.57
CA ILE A 125 -10.67 -5.78 -11.14
C ILE A 125 -12.13 -5.55 -10.75
N PRO A 126 -12.79 -6.51 -10.07
CA PRO A 126 -14.16 -6.31 -9.60
C PRO A 126 -14.19 -5.31 -8.43
N ASP A 127 -15.28 -4.56 -8.30
CA ASP A 127 -15.41 -3.51 -7.27
C ASP A 127 -15.28 -4.06 -5.83
N SER A 128 -15.69 -5.30 -5.60
CA SER A 128 -15.53 -5.97 -4.31
C SER A 128 -14.06 -6.06 -3.86
N GLN A 129 -13.11 -6.06 -4.80
CA GLN A 129 -11.67 -6.07 -4.56
C GLN A 129 -11.02 -4.68 -4.58
N LYS A 130 -11.77 -3.62 -4.89
CA LYS A 130 -11.27 -2.25 -4.86
C LYS A 130 -11.46 -1.66 -3.47
N LEU A 131 -10.44 -0.96 -2.98
CA LEU A 131 -10.48 -0.18 -1.76
C LEU A 131 -10.10 1.25 -2.10
N TYR A 132 -11.07 2.16 -2.08
CA TYR A 132 -10.82 3.57 -2.29
C TYR A 132 -10.04 4.16 -1.12
N ILE A 133 -8.95 4.88 -1.43
CA ILE A 133 -8.14 5.62 -0.48
C ILE A 133 -7.79 6.99 -1.06
N THR A 134 -7.38 7.91 -0.19
CA THR A 134 -6.87 9.22 -0.59
C THR A 134 -5.46 9.42 -0.08
N THR A 135 -4.68 10.24 -0.79
CA THR A 135 -3.40 10.75 -0.26
C THR A 135 -3.65 11.68 0.92
N GLY A 136 -2.68 11.81 1.84
CA GLY A 136 -2.66 12.90 2.80
C GLY A 136 -2.49 14.25 2.08
N GLY A 137 -3.19 15.30 2.53
CA GLY A 137 -3.12 16.63 1.94
C GLY A 137 -2.43 17.62 2.87
N SER A 138 -1.12 17.83 2.70
CA SER A 138 -0.40 18.92 3.39
C SER A 138 -0.55 20.27 2.69
N THR A 139 -0.93 20.30 1.41
CA THR A 139 -0.86 21.51 0.56
C THR A 139 -2.02 21.68 -0.43
N GLY A 140 -3.11 20.91 -0.33
CA GLY A 140 -4.28 21.09 -1.21
C GLY A 140 -5.22 19.89 -1.29
N VAL A 141 -5.99 19.80 -2.39
CA VAL A 141 -6.98 18.73 -2.62
C VAL A 141 -6.28 17.36 -2.69
N PRO A 142 -6.68 16.39 -1.85
CA PRO A 142 -6.20 15.01 -1.91
C PRO A 142 -6.41 14.35 -3.27
N VAL A 143 -5.60 13.34 -3.58
CA VAL A 143 -5.81 12.48 -4.75
C VAL A 143 -6.44 11.18 -4.29
N GLY A 144 -7.61 10.86 -4.84
CA GLY A 144 -8.29 9.58 -4.63
C GLY A 144 -7.80 8.52 -5.61
N PHE A 145 -7.63 7.28 -5.15
CA PHE A 145 -7.29 6.14 -5.99
C PHE A 145 -7.69 4.82 -5.32
N HIS A 146 -7.69 3.74 -6.09
CA HIS A 146 -8.04 2.41 -5.60
C HIS A 146 -6.80 1.56 -5.31
N LEU A 147 -6.76 0.99 -4.11
CA LEU A 147 -5.90 -0.17 -3.81
C LEU A 147 -6.64 -1.47 -4.14
N GLN A 148 -5.87 -2.52 -4.44
CA GLN A 148 -6.41 -3.87 -4.57
C GLN A 148 -6.35 -4.58 -3.21
N LYS A 149 -7.52 -4.97 -2.69
CA LYS A 149 -7.66 -5.73 -1.44
C LYS A 149 -6.88 -7.04 -1.51
N GLY A 150 -6.21 -7.39 -0.42
CA GLY A 150 -5.36 -8.58 -0.34
C GLY A 150 -4.09 -8.58 -1.18
N VAL A 151 -3.79 -7.49 -1.90
CA VAL A 151 -2.58 -7.35 -2.72
C VAL A 151 -1.74 -6.15 -2.30
N SER A 152 -2.29 -4.93 -2.40
CA SER A 152 -1.50 -3.70 -2.22
C SER A 152 -0.93 -3.54 -0.81
N ARG A 153 -1.75 -3.74 0.24
CA ARG A 153 -1.32 -3.61 1.64
C ARG A 153 -0.38 -4.74 2.09
N PRO A 154 -0.63 -6.03 1.75
CA PRO A 154 0.36 -7.10 1.97
C PRO A 154 1.71 -6.84 1.29
N LYS A 155 1.70 -6.34 0.04
CA LYS A 155 2.92 -5.93 -0.68
C LYS A 155 3.68 -4.84 0.09
N GLU A 156 3.00 -3.76 0.46
CA GLU A 156 3.57 -2.65 1.22
C GLU A 156 4.20 -3.14 2.54
N GLN A 157 3.46 -3.95 3.32
CA GLN A 157 3.93 -4.50 4.58
C GLN A 157 5.21 -5.34 4.41
N ALA A 158 5.32 -6.14 3.36
CA ALA A 158 6.49 -6.96 3.10
C ALA A 158 7.76 -6.11 2.87
N PHE A 159 7.67 -5.09 2.01
CA PHE A 159 8.79 -4.19 1.73
C PHE A 159 9.13 -3.28 2.93
N MET A 160 8.13 -2.78 3.65
CA MET A 160 8.38 -2.00 4.87
C MET A 160 9.15 -2.80 5.92
N GLU A 161 8.74 -4.04 6.18
CA GLU A 161 9.45 -4.90 7.13
C GLU A 161 10.86 -5.26 6.64
N ALA A 162 11.05 -5.52 5.35
CA ALA A 162 12.39 -5.77 4.80
C ALA A 162 13.32 -4.56 5.03
N ASN A 163 12.84 -3.33 4.78
CA ASN A 163 13.59 -2.12 5.08
C ASN A 163 13.89 -1.98 6.58
N TRP A 164 12.93 -2.27 7.46
CA TRP A 164 13.16 -2.25 8.90
C TRP A 164 14.16 -3.31 9.36
N ARG A 165 14.17 -4.51 8.75
CA ARG A 165 15.12 -5.59 9.11
C ARG A 165 16.57 -5.14 8.91
N ARG A 166 16.83 -4.29 7.91
CA ARG A 166 18.17 -3.70 7.68
C ARG A 166 18.69 -2.87 8.86
N ILE A 167 17.80 -2.39 9.73
CA ILE A 167 18.13 -1.57 10.90
C ILE A 167 17.80 -2.26 12.23
N GLY A 168 17.73 -3.60 12.24
CA GLY A 168 17.61 -4.40 13.47
C GLY A 168 16.18 -4.76 13.87
N TYR A 169 15.17 -4.52 13.03
CA TYR A 169 13.84 -5.09 13.25
C TYR A 169 13.87 -6.62 13.12
N PHE A 170 13.11 -7.30 13.98
CA PHE A 170 12.89 -8.73 13.90
C PHE A 170 11.40 -9.05 14.09
N ASP A 171 11.01 -10.26 13.70
CA ASP A 171 9.62 -10.70 13.80
C ASP A 171 9.14 -10.64 15.27
N LYS A 172 7.96 -10.01 15.47
CA LYS A 172 7.33 -9.76 16.78
C LYS A 172 8.02 -8.68 17.64
N ALA A 173 9.00 -7.94 17.11
CA ALA A 173 9.49 -6.74 17.79
C ALA A 173 8.31 -5.81 18.14
N ARG A 174 8.36 -5.23 19.35
CA ARG A 174 7.41 -4.22 19.78
C ARG A 174 7.77 -2.91 19.08
N LEU A 175 6.82 -2.34 18.34
CA LEU A 175 7.06 -1.12 17.56
C LEU A 175 6.34 0.07 18.18
N ALA A 176 7.05 1.18 18.26
CA ALA A 176 6.46 2.51 18.38
C ALA A 176 6.58 3.20 17.02
N LEU A 177 5.45 3.66 16.49
CA LEU A 177 5.36 4.35 15.21
C LEU A 177 4.90 5.77 15.44
N ILE A 178 5.76 6.72 15.10
CA ILE A 178 5.45 8.14 15.08
C ILE A 178 4.96 8.47 13.68
N ARG A 179 3.67 8.78 13.55
CA ARG A 179 3.05 9.10 12.25
C ARG A 179 1.78 9.92 12.44
N GLY A 180 1.35 10.59 11.38
CA GLY A 180 0.13 11.42 11.35
C GLY A 180 -1.19 10.65 11.46
N HIS A 181 -1.23 9.46 12.08
CA HIS A 181 -2.41 8.58 12.13
C HIS A 181 -3.57 9.13 12.98
N VAL A 182 -3.46 10.35 13.50
CA VAL A 182 -4.42 10.97 14.43
C VAL A 182 -5.06 12.21 13.78
N THR A 183 -5.66 12.03 12.61
CA THR A 183 -6.34 13.10 11.86
C THR A 183 -7.80 12.80 11.53
N ASP A 184 -8.44 11.90 12.27
CA ASP A 184 -9.91 11.93 12.37
C ASP A 184 -10.31 12.79 13.55
N SER A 185 -11.58 13.19 13.63
CA SER A 185 -12.25 13.90 14.75
C SER A 185 -12.00 13.30 16.16
N ARG A 186 -11.31 12.16 16.24
CA ARG A 186 -10.71 11.53 17.42
C ARG A 186 -9.41 12.21 17.89
N SER A 187 -8.95 13.27 17.22
CA SER A 187 -7.77 14.08 17.55
C SER A 187 -8.03 15.14 18.63
N GLU A 188 -9.19 15.14 19.27
CA GLU A 188 -9.41 15.88 20.52
C GLU A 188 -8.58 15.21 21.65
N GLY A 189 -7.28 15.49 21.67
CA GLY A 189 -6.39 15.30 22.82
C GLY A 189 -5.61 13.98 22.91
N LYS A 190 -5.95 12.91 22.19
CA LYS A 190 -5.24 11.62 22.30
C LYS A 190 -3.99 11.55 21.42
N VAL A 191 -2.83 11.76 22.05
CA VAL A 191 -1.49 11.69 21.42
C VAL A 191 -1.06 10.24 21.14
N ILE A 192 -1.59 9.28 21.90
CA ILE A 192 -1.17 7.88 21.91
C ILE A 192 -2.36 6.97 21.61
N SER A 193 -2.17 6.01 20.71
CA SER A 193 -3.10 4.90 20.52
C SER A 193 -2.37 3.57 20.37
N HIS A 194 -3.07 2.45 20.55
CA HIS A 194 -2.48 1.12 20.48
C HIS A 194 -3.23 0.24 19.48
N ASP A 195 -2.53 -0.21 18.44
CA ASP A 195 -3.04 -1.22 17.51
C ASP A 195 -2.80 -2.61 18.12
N ALA A 196 -3.83 -3.16 18.75
CA ALA A 196 -3.76 -4.50 19.33
C ALA A 196 -3.63 -5.61 18.28
N THR A 197 -4.02 -5.42 17.02
CA THR A 197 -3.87 -6.48 16.00
C THR A 197 -2.42 -6.62 15.53
N ARG A 198 -1.64 -5.55 15.60
CA ARG A 198 -0.22 -5.51 15.22
C ARG A 198 0.74 -5.41 16.40
N ASN A 199 0.23 -5.12 17.59
CA ASN A 199 1.01 -4.81 18.79
C ASN A 199 1.90 -3.57 18.61
N TRP A 200 1.34 -2.52 17.99
CA TRP A 200 2.05 -1.27 17.70
C TRP A 200 1.54 -0.15 18.61
N LEU A 201 2.48 0.59 19.19
CA LEU A 201 2.21 1.87 19.83
C LEU A 201 2.23 2.95 18.74
N LEU A 202 1.11 3.63 18.53
CA LEU A 202 0.99 4.70 17.55
C LEU A 202 1.04 6.04 18.28
N LEU A 203 1.97 6.90 17.86
CA LEU A 203 2.21 8.22 18.42
C LEU A 203 1.93 9.27 17.34
N SER A 204 1.16 10.30 17.70
CA SER A 204 0.82 11.39 16.77
C SER A 204 2.02 12.30 16.53
N SER A 205 2.45 12.40 15.28
CA SER A 205 3.47 13.39 14.89
C SER A 205 2.97 14.84 14.91
N TYR A 206 1.65 15.06 14.87
CA TYR A 206 1.04 16.41 14.92
C TYR A 206 1.16 17.07 16.30
N HIS A 207 1.41 16.28 17.34
CA HIS A 207 1.51 16.76 18.72
C HIS A 207 2.96 16.87 19.20
N LEU A 208 3.94 16.76 18.30
CA LEU A 208 5.35 17.05 18.58
C LEU A 208 5.56 18.56 18.39
N THR A 209 5.16 19.34 19.39
CA THR A 209 5.33 20.80 19.44
C THR A 209 6.18 21.17 20.65
N ASP A 210 6.90 22.30 20.59
CA ASP A 210 7.80 22.72 21.70
C ASP A 210 7.08 22.89 23.05
N GLU A 211 5.76 23.05 23.02
CA GLU A 211 4.89 23.23 24.19
C GLU A 211 4.57 21.91 24.92
N ARG A 212 5.00 20.75 24.40
CA ARG A 212 4.74 19.41 24.95
C ARG A 212 5.95 18.48 24.87
#